data_AF-A0A1R3WDX1-F1
#
_entry.id   AF-A0A1R3WDX1-F1
#
_cell.length_a   1.000
_cell.length_b   1.000
_cell.length_c   1.000
_cell.angle_alpha   90.00
_cell.angle_beta   90.00
_cell.angle_gamma   90.00
#
_symmetry.space_group_name_H-M   'P 1'
#
loop_
_entity.id
_entity.type
_entity.pdbx_description
1 polymer ?
#
loop_
_entity_poly.entity_id
_entity_poly.type
_entity_poly.pdbx_seq_one_letter_code
_entity_poly.pdbx_strand_id
1 'polypeptide(L)' 'MSRTRYVVTVRYEMEREINVWARDEQEAEENAIEIVENWNGVLMAEAKSVAEE' A
#
# COMPACT_ATOMS: atom_id res chain seq x y z
N MET A 1 -16.02 6.68 -12.06
CA MET A 1 -15.68 5.72 -10.99
C MET A 1 -15.20 6.55 -9.80
N SER A 2 -15.84 6.40 -8.63
CA SER A 2 -15.36 7.01 -7.39
C SER A 2 -14.14 6.22 -6.91
N ARG A 3 -13.12 6.89 -6.39
CA ARG A 3 -12.02 6.22 -5.68
C ARG A 3 -12.40 6.14 -4.21
N THR A 4 -12.13 5.00 -3.58
CA THR A 4 -12.27 4.80 -2.13
C THR A 4 -10.89 4.86 -1.50
N ARG A 5 -10.82 5.26 -0.23
CA ARG A 5 -9.58 5.28 0.51
C ARG A 5 -9.37 3.92 1.15
N TYR A 6 -8.15 3.41 1.00
CA TYR A 6 -7.72 2.17 1.60
C TYR A 6 -6.49 2.43 2.48
N VAL A 7 -6.41 1.71 3.59
CA VAL A 7 -5.26 1.63 4.48
C VAL A 7 -4.58 0.30 4.21
N VAL A 8 -3.35 0.33 3.72
CA VAL A 8 -2.56 -0.87 3.41
C VAL A 8 -1.39 -0.96 4.37
N THR A 9 -1.28 -2.08 5.09
CA THR A 9 -0.08 -2.36 5.89
C THR A 9 0.97 -2.96 4.97
N VAL A 10 2.07 -2.24 4.76
CA VAL A 10 3.21 -2.71 3.97
C VAL A 10 4.36 -3.07 4.90
N ARG A 11 4.97 -4.23 4.66
CA ARG A 11 6.17 -4.68 5.37
C ARG A 11 7.41 -4.47 4.49
N TYR A 12 8.31 -3.61 4.96
CA TYR A 12 9.62 -3.35 4.35
C TYR A 12 10.64 -3.12 5.48
N GLU A 13 11.47 -4.10 5.84
CA GLU A 13 12.33 -4.09 7.05
C GLU A 13 11.60 -3.90 8.42
N MET A 14 10.44 -3.25 8.43
CA MET A 14 9.48 -2.91 9.47
C MET A 14 8.07 -2.86 8.86
N GLU A 15 7.03 -2.89 9.67
CA GLU A 15 5.64 -2.75 9.20
C GLU A 15 5.19 -1.29 9.28
N ARG A 16 4.49 -0.83 8.24
CA ARG A 16 4.00 0.54 8.17
C ARG A 16 2.69 0.63 7.39
N GLU A 17 1.77 1.46 7.89
CA GLU A 17 0.50 1.71 7.22
C GLU A 17 0.64 2.83 6.19
N ILE A 18 0.13 2.60 4.99
CA ILE A 18 0.11 3.52 3.86
C ILE A 18 -1.34 3.75 3.46
N ASN A 19 -1.74 5.01 3.36
CA ASN A 19 -3.06 5.38 2.89
C ASN A 19 -3.01 5.63 1.39
N VAL A 20 -3.82 4.90 0.63
CA VAL A 20 -3.89 5.00 -0.83
C VAL A 20 -5.33 5.18 -1.30
N TRP A 21 -5.50 5.79 -2.47
CA TRP A 21 -6.80 5.93 -3.11
C TRP A 21 -6.87 4.99 -4.30
N ALA A 22 -7.74 4.00 -4.22
CA ALA A 22 -7.87 2.95 -5.22
C ALA A 22 -9.36 2.67 -5.53
N ARG A 23 -9.62 1.91 -6.58
CA ARG A 23 -10.96 1.47 -6.94
C ARG A 23 -11.34 0.18 -6.24
N ASP A 24 -10.36 -0.68 -5.97
CA ASP A 24 -10.49 -1.97 -5.32
C ASP A 24 -9.25 -2.26 -4.46
N GLU A 25 -9.32 -3.34 -3.68
CA GLU A 25 -8.23 -3.77 -2.80
C GLU A 25 -6.95 -4.10 -3.58
N GLN A 26 -7.07 -4.64 -4.79
CA GLN A 26 -5.91 -5.03 -5.60
C GLN A 26 -5.12 -3.81 -6.09
N GLU A 27 -5.82 -2.79 -6.63
CA GLU A 27 -5.21 -1.50 -6.98
C GLU A 27 -4.64 -0.81 -5.73
N ALA A 28 -5.23 -1.01 -4.55
CA ALA A 28 -4.68 -0.48 -3.29
C ALA A 28 -3.34 -1.14 -2.93
N GLU A 29 -3.24 -2.47 -3.01
CA GLU A 29 -1.99 -3.21 -2.74
C GLU A 29 -0.87 -2.79 -3.69
N GLU A 30 -1.15 -2.79 -5.00
CA GLU A 30 -0.15 -2.44 -6.02
C GLU A 30 0.38 -1.02 -5.82
N ASN A 31 -0.52 -0.05 -5.60
CA ASN A 31 -0.11 1.34 -5.35
C ASN A 31 0.69 1.47 -4.05
N ALA A 32 0.29 0.79 -2.98
CA ALA A 32 0.97 0.88 -1.69
C ALA A 32 2.37 0.27 -1.75
N ILE A 33 2.53 -0.87 -2.41
CA ILE A 33 3.84 -1.50 -2.65
C ILE A 33 4.70 -0.58 -3.49
N GLU A 34 4.21 -0.06 -4.62
CA GLU A 34 4.97 0.83 -5.51
C GLU A 34 5.44 2.10 -4.79
N ILE A 35 4.60 2.69 -3.92
CA ILE A 35 4.99 3.85 -3.10
C ILE A 35 6.17 3.50 -2.21
N VAL A 36 6.13 2.36 -1.53
CA VAL A 36 7.15 1.94 -0.57
C VAL A 36 8.43 1.46 -1.27
N GLU A 37 8.33 0.79 -2.41
CA GLU A 37 9.49 0.42 -3.25
C GLU A 37 10.21 1.64 -3.82
N ASN A 38 9.48 2.74 -4.07
CA ASN A 38 10.08 4.02 -4.48
C ASN A 38 10.77 4.77 -3.33
N TRP A 39 10.70 4.30 -2.09
CA TRP A 39 11.44 4.90 -0.98
C TRP A 39 12.92 4.59 -1.08
N ASN A 40 13.76 5.60 -0.89
CA ASN A 40 15.21 5.45 -1.00
C ASN A 40 15.72 4.48 0.08
N GLY A 41 16.27 3.34 -0.36
CA GLY A 41 16.81 2.30 0.51
C GLY A 41 15.90 1.09 0.72
N VAL A 42 14.68 1.07 0.16
CA VAL A 42 13.79 -0.10 0.25
C VAL A 42 14.08 -1.06 -0.91
N LEU A 43 14.54 -2.27 -0.57
CA LEU A 43 14.86 -3.31 -1.56
C LEU A 43 13.64 -4.17 -1.93
N MET A 44 12.73 -4.37 -0.98
CA MET A 44 11.52 -5.17 -1.15
C MET A 44 10.42 -4.65 -0.22
N ALA A 45 9.20 -4.62 -0.73
CA ALA A 45 8.00 -4.29 0.02
C ALA A 45 6.91 -5.35 -0.24
N GLU A 46 6.15 -5.70 0.80
CA GLU A 46 5.06 -6.68 0.70
C GLU A 46 3.80 -6.12 1.39
N ALA A 47 2.66 -6.12 0.70
CA ALA A 47 1.37 -5.82 1.32
C ALA A 47 0.94 -6.97 2.24
N LYS A 48 0.62 -6.67 3.50
CA LYS A 48 0.16 -7.62 4.52
C LYS A 48 -1.33 -7.60 4.75
N SER A 49 -1.92 -6.42 4.70
CA SER A 49 -3.35 -6.24 4.90
C SER A 49 -3.84 -4.99 4.18
N VAL A 50 -5.10 -5.03 3.75
CA VAL A 50 -5.82 -3.92 3.14
C VAL A 50 -7.12 -3.75 3.90
N ALA A 51 -7.44 -2.52 4.26
CA ALA A 51 -8.70 -2.15 4.88
C ALA A 51 -9.30 -0.94 4.17
N GLU A 52 -10.58 -0.99 3.83
CA GLU A 52 -11.33 0.17 3.35
C GLU A 52 -11.61 1.13 4.52
N GLU A 53 -11.40 2.44 4.31
CA GLU A 53 -11.67 3.52 5.30
C GLU A 53 -13.06 4.14 5.10
#